data_AF-A0A2V8IBA6-F1
#
_entry.id   AF-A0A2V8IBA6-F1
#
_cell.length_a   1.000
_cell.length_b   1.000
_cell.length_c   1.000
_cell.angle_alpha   90.00
_cell.angle_beta   90.00
_cell.angle_gamma   90.00
#
_symmetry.space_group_name_H-M   'P 1'
#
loop_
_entity.id
_entity.type
_entity.pdbx_description
1 polymer ?
#
loop_
_entity_poly.entity_id
_entity_poly.type
_entity_poly.pdbx_seq_one_letter_code
_entity_poly.pdbx_strand_id
1 'polypeptide(L)'
;MLIRIWIVSGILLGLACFAIAQQKPDFSGEWTLNRQASTLSPGAAAVQSGVVRIEHRDPTFRYKASFVTASGHLQYEYELHSDGRDIGATQNGVTTLSNLRWEGEALVGGESSVPTVK
;
A
#
# COMPACT_ATOMS: atom_id res chain seq x y z
N MET A 1 -13.55 -53.09 45.22
CA MET A 1 -12.52 -53.25 44.17
C MET A 1 -13.22 -53.17 42.81
N LEU A 2 -12.60 -52.48 41.85
CA LEU A 2 -12.99 -52.25 40.43
C LEU A 2 -13.78 -50.97 40.12
N ILE A 3 -13.02 -49.87 40.14
CA ILE A 3 -13.19 -48.63 39.39
C ILE A 3 -13.49 -48.95 37.92
N ARG A 4 -14.66 -48.53 37.39
CA ARG A 4 -14.96 -48.53 35.95
C ARG A 4 -15.03 -47.10 35.46
N ILE A 5 -13.88 -46.66 34.98
CA ILE A 5 -13.64 -45.50 34.12
C ILE A 5 -14.60 -45.53 32.93
N TRP A 6 -15.41 -44.48 32.78
CA TRP A 6 -15.88 -44.01 31.47
C TRP A 6 -15.84 -42.49 31.48
N ILE A 7 -14.63 -41.97 31.31
CA ILE A 7 -14.33 -40.61 30.88
C ILE A 7 -14.74 -40.54 29.40
N VAL A 8 -16.02 -40.42 29.08
CA VAL A 8 -16.47 -40.14 27.71
C VAL A 8 -17.76 -39.32 27.75
N SER A 9 -17.67 -38.06 28.17
CA SER A 9 -18.62 -37.04 27.73
C SER A 9 -18.10 -35.66 28.12
N GLY A 10 -17.55 -34.97 27.15
CA GLY A 10 -17.00 -33.63 27.33
C GLY A 10 -16.26 -33.17 26.09
N ILE A 11 -16.86 -33.38 24.92
CA ILE A 11 -16.49 -32.65 23.71
C ILE A 11 -16.81 -31.18 23.99
N LEU A 12 -15.81 -30.47 24.50
CA LEU A 12 -15.75 -29.02 24.53
C LEU A 12 -14.41 -28.63 23.93
N LEU A 13 -14.22 -29.06 22.69
CA LEU A 13 -13.23 -28.49 21.80
C LEU A 13 -13.76 -27.10 21.42
N GLY A 14 -13.62 -26.16 22.35
CA GLY A 14 -13.77 -24.74 22.06
C GLY A 14 -12.71 -24.38 21.04
N LEU A 15 -13.08 -24.43 19.75
CA LEU A 15 -12.33 -23.81 18.68
C LEU A 15 -12.36 -22.31 18.97
N ALA A 16 -11.43 -21.86 19.81
CA ALA A 16 -11.12 -20.45 19.91
C ALA A 16 -10.58 -20.05 18.54
N CYS A 17 -11.46 -19.49 17.70
CA CYS A 17 -11.04 -18.75 16.53
C CYS A 17 -10.23 -17.55 17.03
N PHE A 18 -8.94 -17.77 17.28
CA PHE A 18 -7.98 -16.68 17.33
C PHE A 18 -8.01 -16.06 15.94
N ALA A 19 -8.81 -15.00 15.77
CA ALA A 19 -8.61 -14.09 14.67
C ALA A 19 -7.21 -13.51 14.87
N ILE A 20 -6.23 -14.10 14.19
CA ILE A 20 -4.91 -13.49 14.05
C ILE A 20 -5.21 -12.18 13.33
N ALA A 21 -5.17 -11.06 14.04
CA ALA A 21 -5.22 -9.75 13.41
C ALA A 21 -4.04 -9.71 12.44
N GLN A 22 -4.34 -9.89 11.15
CA GLN A 22 -3.33 -9.97 10.12
C GLN A 22 -2.64 -8.61 10.10
N GLN A 23 -1.37 -8.59 10.53
CA GLN A 23 -0.65 -7.34 10.68
C GLN A 23 -0.36 -6.82 9.29
N LYS A 24 -1.00 -5.70 8.93
CA LYS A 24 -0.75 -4.99 7.67
C LYS A 24 0.76 -4.80 7.48
N PRO A 25 1.32 -5.09 6.30
CA PRO A 25 2.73 -4.87 6.02
C PRO A 25 3.13 -3.41 6.25
N ASP A 26 4.31 -3.21 6.83
CA ASP A 26 4.96 -1.90 6.88
C ASP A 26 5.86 -1.76 5.64
N PHE A 27 5.64 -0.69 4.86
CA PHE A 27 6.38 -0.41 3.63
C PHE A 27 7.46 0.66 3.86
N SER A 28 7.64 1.10 5.11
CA SER A 28 8.60 2.13 5.48
C SER A 28 10.02 1.70 5.11
N GLY A 29 10.78 2.64 4.55
CA GLY A 29 12.16 2.39 4.17
C GLY A 29 12.62 3.26 3.01
N GLU A 30 13.85 2.98 2.59
CA GLU A 30 14.45 3.56 1.41
C GLU A 30 14.63 2.48 0.35
N TRP A 31 14.17 2.76 -0.86
CA TRP A 31 14.08 1.84 -1.97
C TRP A 31 14.86 2.39 -3.16
N THR A 32 15.89 1.68 -3.58
CA THR A 32 16.70 2.05 -4.75
C THR A 32 16.18 1.33 -5.99
N LEU A 33 16.01 2.08 -7.08
CA LEU A 33 15.58 1.52 -8.36
C LEU A 33 16.61 0.51 -8.89
N ASN A 34 16.23 -0.77 -8.92
CA ASN A 34 16.97 -1.79 -9.67
C ASN A 34 16.40 -1.86 -11.10
N ARG A 35 17.02 -1.12 -12.03
CA ARG A 35 16.58 -1.09 -13.44
C ARG A 35 16.65 -2.45 -14.12
N GLN A 36 17.60 -3.30 -13.75
CA GLN A 36 17.80 -4.60 -14.40
C GLN A 36 16.71 -5.60 -14.00
N ALA A 37 16.18 -5.47 -12.79
CA ALA A 37 15.09 -6.32 -12.28
C ALA A 37 13.68 -5.73 -12.53
N SER A 38 13.59 -4.49 -13.03
CA SER A 38 12.32 -3.77 -13.19
C SER A 38 11.82 -3.80 -14.63
N THR A 39 10.51 -3.94 -14.82
CA THR A 39 9.86 -3.64 -16.11
C THR A 39 9.43 -2.18 -16.10
N LEU A 40 10.00 -1.37 -17.00
CA LEU A 40 9.74 0.07 -17.05
C LEU A 40 8.80 0.42 -18.20
N SER A 41 7.83 1.29 -17.93
CA SER A 41 6.97 1.84 -18.97
C SER A 41 7.77 2.76 -19.91
N PRO A 42 7.28 3.02 -21.14
CA PRO A 42 7.94 3.97 -22.05
C PRO A 42 8.19 5.34 -21.41
N GLY A 43 7.25 5.85 -20.60
CA GLY A 43 7.40 7.11 -19.88
C GLY A 43 8.47 7.09 -18.78
N ALA A 44 8.77 5.93 -18.21
CA ALA A 44 9.80 5.75 -17.19
C ALA A 44 11.16 5.31 -17.76
N ALA A 45 11.23 5.00 -19.07
CA ALA A 45 12.44 4.45 -19.69
C ALA A 45 13.66 5.36 -19.55
N ALA A 46 13.44 6.68 -19.56
CA ALA A 46 14.47 7.72 -19.48
C ALA A 46 15.06 7.93 -18.07
N VAL A 47 14.46 7.35 -17.02
CA VAL A 47 15.06 7.31 -15.68
C VAL A 47 16.39 6.55 -15.77
N GLN A 48 17.40 6.93 -15.01
CA GLN A 48 18.72 6.29 -14.97
C GLN A 48 19.00 5.70 -13.59
N SER A 49 18.55 6.39 -12.54
CA SER A 49 18.58 5.92 -11.16
C SER A 49 17.43 6.57 -10.39
N GLY A 50 17.11 6.00 -9.23
CA GLY A 50 16.03 6.49 -8.39
C GLY A 50 16.15 6.01 -6.96
N VAL A 51 15.77 6.89 -6.03
CA VAL A 51 15.58 6.56 -4.62
C VAL A 51 14.18 6.99 -4.22
N VAL A 52 13.46 6.08 -3.57
CA VAL A 52 12.14 6.31 -3.00
C VAL A 52 12.24 6.13 -1.50
N ARG A 53 11.76 7.11 -0.74
CA ARG A 53 11.57 6.99 0.70
C ARG A 53 10.08 6.89 0.99
N ILE A 54 9.72 5.84 1.71
CA ILE A 54 8.35 5.61 2.18
C ILE A 54 8.36 5.75 3.71
N GLU A 55 7.41 6.50 4.24
CA GLU A 55 7.07 6.50 5.66
C GLU A 55 5.62 6.05 5.79
N HIS A 56 5.42 4.85 6.34
CA HIS A 56 4.13 4.22 6.43
C HIS A 56 3.76 3.97 7.90
N ARG A 57 2.77 4.73 8.38
CA ARG A 57 2.21 4.62 9.73
C ARG A 57 0.70 4.68 9.58
N ASP A 58 0.07 3.51 9.44
CA ASP A 58 -1.36 3.37 9.14
C ASP A 58 -2.21 4.35 9.99
N PRO A 59 -3.07 5.19 9.37
CA PRO A 59 -3.41 5.18 7.94
C PRO A 59 -2.50 6.02 7.03
N THR A 60 -1.52 6.75 7.57
CA THR A 60 -0.71 7.69 6.80
C THR A 60 0.36 6.99 5.95
N PHE A 61 0.39 7.31 4.66
CA PHE A 61 1.40 6.88 3.70
C PHE A 61 2.05 8.10 3.05
N ARG A 62 3.33 8.36 3.37
CA ARG A 62 4.13 9.41 2.74
C ARG A 62 5.11 8.81 1.76
N TYR A 63 5.16 9.39 0.58
CA TYR A 63 6.02 8.96 -0.50
C TYR A 63 6.87 10.13 -0.98
N LYS A 64 8.18 9.95 -1.01
CA LYS A 64 9.13 10.91 -1.58
C LYS A 64 10.00 10.18 -2.59
N ALA A 65 10.04 10.66 -3.82
CA ALA A 65 10.90 10.12 -4.86
C ALA A 65 11.89 11.14 -5.38
N SER A 66 13.09 10.66 -5.69
CA SER A 66 14.13 11.38 -6.42
C SER A 66 14.64 10.49 -7.53
N PHE A 67 14.45 10.92 -8.77
CA PHE A 67 14.91 10.23 -9.97
C PHE A 67 15.92 11.08 -10.73
N VAL A 68 16.90 10.41 -11.33
CA VAL A 68 17.83 11.01 -12.28
C VAL A 68 17.41 10.58 -13.68
N THR A 69 17.32 11.52 -14.61
CA THR A 69 17.06 11.30 -16.03
C THR A 69 18.16 11.95 -16.86
N ALA A 70 18.22 11.64 -18.16
CA ALA A 70 19.15 12.31 -19.07
C ALA A 70 18.92 13.83 -19.15
N SER A 71 17.69 14.30 -18.90
CA SER A 71 17.31 15.72 -18.92
C SER A 71 17.43 16.43 -17.56
N GLY A 72 17.82 15.72 -16.49
CA GLY A 72 17.98 16.29 -15.15
C GLY A 72 17.29 15.48 -14.05
N HIS A 73 17.10 16.13 -12.90
CA HIS A 73 16.52 15.53 -11.70
C HIS A 73 15.00 15.73 -11.66
N LEU A 74 14.27 14.66 -11.35
CA LEU A 74 12.84 14.70 -11.06
C LEU A 74 12.64 14.38 -9.57
N GLN A 75 11.91 15.24 -8.88
CA GLN A 75 11.52 15.03 -7.48
C GLN A 75 10.04 15.28 -7.33
N TYR A 76 9.38 14.43 -6.53
CA TYR A 76 8.01 14.69 -6.09
C TYR A 76 7.73 13.99 -4.77
N GLU A 77 6.76 14.55 -4.07
CA GLU A 77 6.28 14.08 -2.77
C GLU A 77 4.75 14.10 -2.77
N TYR A 78 4.16 13.08 -2.15
CA TYR A 78 2.73 13.07 -1.85
C TYR A 78 2.45 12.34 -0.55
N GLU A 79 1.28 12.63 0.01
CA GLU A 79 0.70 11.94 1.15
C GLU A 79 -0.68 11.43 0.76
N LEU A 80 -0.95 10.16 1.08
CA LEU A 80 -2.26 9.53 0.96
C LEU A 80 -2.60 8.82 2.28
N HIS A 81 -3.88 8.51 2.47
CA HIS A 81 -4.35 7.69 3.57
C HIS A 81 -4.82 6.34 3.06
N SER A 82 -4.43 5.25 3.73
CA SER A 82 -4.82 3.86 3.43
C SER A 82 -6.28 3.53 3.81
N ASP A 83 -7.07 4.53 4.20
CA ASP A 83 -8.48 4.42 4.62
C ASP A 83 -9.47 4.46 3.45
N GLY A 84 -8.96 4.54 2.21
CA GLY A 84 -9.75 4.52 0.99
C GLY A 84 -10.41 5.85 0.62
N ARG A 85 -10.17 6.93 1.35
CA ARG A 85 -10.72 8.24 1.00
C ARG A 85 -10.07 8.79 -0.27
N ASP A 86 -10.86 9.46 -1.10
CA ASP A 86 -10.34 10.22 -2.23
C ASP A 86 -9.70 11.52 -1.75
N ILE A 87 -8.53 11.83 -2.30
CA ILE A 87 -7.84 13.11 -2.18
C ILE A 87 -7.70 13.67 -3.59
N GLY A 88 -8.21 14.88 -3.80
CA GLY A 88 -8.33 15.47 -5.13
C GLY A 88 -7.51 16.74 -5.32
N ALA A 89 -6.97 16.93 -6.52
CA ALA A 89 -6.43 18.19 -6.98
C ALA A 89 -7.04 18.57 -8.34
N THR A 90 -7.41 19.84 -8.50
CA THR A 90 -7.92 20.35 -9.78
C THR A 90 -6.84 21.12 -10.49
N GLN A 91 -6.51 20.72 -11.73
CA GLN A 91 -5.58 21.40 -12.61
C GLN A 91 -6.18 21.49 -14.01
N ASN A 92 -6.13 22.67 -14.64
CA ASN A 92 -6.64 22.91 -15.99
C ASN A 92 -8.10 22.47 -16.22
N GLY A 93 -8.96 22.58 -15.20
CA GLY A 93 -10.37 22.17 -15.28
C GLY A 93 -10.62 20.66 -15.24
N VAL A 94 -9.60 19.88 -14.87
CA VAL A 94 -9.70 18.45 -14.60
C VAL A 94 -9.40 18.23 -13.12
N THR A 95 -10.30 17.54 -12.44
CA THR A 95 -10.07 17.08 -11.07
C THR A 95 -9.54 15.65 -11.12
N THR A 96 -8.31 15.45 -10.64
CA THR A 96 -7.76 14.11 -10.40
C THR A 96 -8.00 13.74 -8.95
N LEU A 97 -8.62 12.58 -8.72
CA LEU A 97 -8.82 11.97 -7.41
C LEU A 97 -7.88 10.78 -7.28
N SER A 98 -7.16 10.71 -6.17
CA SER A 98 -6.29 9.60 -5.81
C SER A 98 -6.73 9.01 -4.47
N ASN A 99 -6.70 7.69 -4.33
CA ASN A 99 -6.96 7.00 -3.06
C ASN A 99 -5.97 5.86 -2.83
N LEU A 100 -5.91 5.40 -1.59
CA LEU A 100 -5.11 4.26 -1.17
C LEU A 100 -5.94 3.40 -0.22
N ARG A 101 -5.99 2.08 -0.44
CA ARG A 101 -6.82 1.17 0.36
C ARG A 101 -6.19 -0.20 0.53
N TRP A 102 -6.54 -0.88 1.61
CA TRP A 102 -6.12 -2.25 1.85
C TRP A 102 -7.03 -3.26 1.13
N GLU A 103 -6.41 -4.21 0.43
CA GLU A 103 -7.04 -5.41 -0.13
C GLU A 103 -6.26 -6.63 0.37
N GLY A 104 -6.69 -7.18 1.52
CA GLY A 104 -5.89 -8.16 2.26
C GLY A 104 -4.58 -7.56 2.78
N GLU A 105 -3.44 -8.12 2.39
CA GLU A 105 -2.11 -7.58 2.70
C GLU A 105 -1.59 -6.60 1.62
N ALA A 106 -2.33 -6.41 0.53
CA ALA A 106 -1.94 -5.50 -0.53
C ALA A 106 -2.45 -4.10 -0.25
N LEU A 107 -1.59 -3.10 -0.44
CA LEU A 107 -1.96 -1.69 -0.42
C LEU A 107 -2.16 -1.24 -1.87
N VAL A 108 -3.40 -0.92 -2.24
CA VAL A 108 -3.81 -0.66 -3.62
C VAL A 108 -4.10 0.82 -3.81
N GLY A 109 -3.42 1.43 -4.78
CA GLY A 109 -3.67 2.81 -5.21
C GLY A 109 -4.74 2.89 -6.29
N GLY A 110 -5.65 3.84 -6.18
CA GLY A 110 -6.62 4.19 -7.21
C GLY A 110 -6.40 5.61 -7.71
N GLU A 111 -6.67 5.84 -8.99
CA GLU A 111 -6.74 7.18 -9.58
C GLU A 111 -7.96 7.27 -10.50
N SER A 112 -8.66 8.40 -10.45
CA SER A 112 -9.72 8.73 -11.40
C SER A 112 -9.65 10.20 -11.77
N SER A 113 -10.03 10.54 -13.00
CA SER A 113 -10.09 11.92 -13.47
C SER A 113 -11.53 12.26 -13.84
N VAL A 114 -12.04 13.35 -13.27
CA VAL A 114 -13.40 13.84 -13.51
C VAL A 114 -13.29 15.25 -14.12
N PRO A 115 -13.91 15.51 -15.29
CA PRO A 115 -13.97 16.87 -15.82
C PRO A 115 -14.76 17.76 -14.85
N THR A 116 -14.23 18.94 -14.53
CA THR A 116 -14.94 19.89 -13.68
C THR A 116 -16.10 20.49 -14.48
N VAL A 117 -17.34 20.08 -14.18
CA VAL A 117 -18.53 20.71 -14.76
C VAL A 117 -18.63 22.13 -14.21
N LYS A 118 -18.61 23.14 -15.09
CA LYS A 118 -18.85 24.54 -14.77
C LYS A 118 -20.28 24.78 -14.31
#